data_AF-A0A950TG19-F1
#
_entry.id   AF-A0A950TG19-F1
#
_cell.length_a   1.000
_cell.length_b   1.000
_cell.length_c   1.000
_cell.angle_alpha   90.00
_cell.angle_beta   90.00
_cell.angle_gamma   90.00
#
_symmetry.space_group_name_H-M   'P 1'
#
loop_
_entity.id
_entity.type
_entity.pdbx_description
1 polymer ?
#
loop_
_entity_poly.entity_id
_entity_poly.type
_entity_poly.pdbx_seq_one_letter_code
_entity_poly.pdbx_strand_id
1 'polypeptide(L)' 'MPAIRAPMLFVQGSRDAFGTPDELRPILHKLAAPTELFEIEGGDHSFKVTKASPIPQQHVFPMILDHTAQWLQRLA' A
#
# COMPACT_ATOMS: atom_id res chain seq x y z
N MET A 1 -6.22 -2.61 -17.55
CA MET A 1 -7.12 -1.52 -17.11
C MET A 1 -6.54 -0.17 -17.56
N PRO A 2 -6.75 0.28 -18.81
CA PRO A 2 -6.07 1.46 -19.35
C PRO A 2 -6.78 2.80 -19.09
N ALA A 3 -7.91 2.81 -18.39
CA ALA A 3 -8.84 3.95 -18.41
C ALA A 3 -8.86 4.80 -17.13
N ILE A 4 -8.23 4.37 -16.03
CA ILE A 4 -8.21 5.18 -14.80
C ILE A 4 -7.20 6.32 -14.98
N ARG A 5 -7.69 7.56 -14.90
CA ARG A 5 -6.88 8.78 -15.01
C ARG A 5 -6.66 9.49 -13.66
N ALA A 6 -7.41 9.10 -12.63
CA ALA A 6 -7.26 9.64 -11.29
C ALA A 6 -5.97 9.10 -10.63
N PRO A 7 -5.28 9.89 -9.79
CA PRO A 7 -4.23 9.39 -8.92
C PRO A 7 -4.71 8.22 -8.06
N MET A 8 -3.86 7.22 -7.84
CA MET A 8 -4.21 6.03 -7.06
C MET A 8 -3.16 5.75 -5.99
N LEU A 9 -3.63 5.46 -4.77
CA LEU A 9 -2.84 4.91 -3.68
C LEU A 9 -3.15 3.43 -3.51
N PHE A 10 -2.12 2.60 -3.46
CA PHE A 10 -2.19 1.18 -3.15
C PHE A 10 -1.54 0.94 -1.79
N VAL A 11 -2.19 0.22 -0.89
CA VAL A 11 -1.63 -0.17 0.41
C VAL A 11 -1.50 -1.69 0.41
N GLN A 12 -0.28 -2.20 0.56
CA GLN A 12 0.01 -3.62 0.33
C GLN A 12 0.86 -4.22 1.45
N GLY A 13 0.44 -5.37 1.97
CA GLY A 13 1.29 -6.17 2.84
C GLY A 13 2.46 -6.80 2.07
N SER A 14 3.68 -6.62 2.56
CA SER A 14 4.89 -7.21 1.93
C SER A 14 4.90 -8.74 1.89
N ARG A 15 4.09 -9.40 2.74
CA ARG A 15 3.93 -10.85 2.83
C ARG A 15 2.53 -11.32 2.42
N ASP A 16 1.81 -10.51 1.66
CA ASP A 16 0.51 -10.91 1.14
C ASP A 16 0.65 -12.14 0.23
N ALA A 17 -0.07 -13.21 0.57
CA ALA A 17 -0.04 -14.49 -0.15
C ALA A 17 -0.83 -14.45 -1.47
N PHE A 18 -1.60 -13.40 -1.72
CA PHE A 18 -2.40 -13.22 -2.94
C PHE A 18 -1.75 -12.30 -3.97
N GLY A 19 -0.64 -11.64 -3.60
CA GLY A 19 0.11 -10.77 -4.50
C GLY A 19 1.10 -9.92 -3.73
N THR A 20 2.39 -10.08 -4.02
CA THR A 20 3.46 -9.33 -3.36
C THR A 20 3.60 -7.92 -3.96
N PRO A 21 4.20 -6.97 -3.21
CA PRO A 21 4.54 -5.66 -3.78
C PRO A 21 5.37 -5.75 -5.06
N ASP A 22 6.29 -6.71 -5.15
CA ASP A 22 7.15 -6.87 -6.31
C ASP A 22 6.40 -7.38 -7.54
N GLU A 23 5.34 -8.18 -7.37
CA GLU A 23 4.42 -8.53 -8.45
C GLU A 23 3.55 -7.34 -8.87
N LEU A 24 3.22 -6.45 -7.93
CA LEU A 24 2.37 -5.28 -8.17
C LEU A 24 3.11 -4.15 -8.89
N ARG A 25 4.38 -3.84 -8.51
CA ARG A 25 5.21 -2.79 -9.12
C ARG A 25 5.18 -2.77 -10.66
N PRO A 26 5.46 -3.87 -11.39
CA PRO A 26 5.45 -3.84 -12.85
C PRO A 26 4.06 -3.60 -13.45
N ILE A 27 2.98 -3.84 -12.70
CA ILE A 27 1.62 -3.50 -13.11
C ILE A 27 1.39 -2.00 -12.93
N LEU A 28 1.79 -1.44 -11.77
CA LEU A 28 1.67 -0.01 -11.48
C LEU A 28 2.45 0.85 -12.48
N HIS A 29 3.65 0.43 -12.89
CA HIS A 29 4.44 1.11 -13.91
C HIS A 29 3.77 1.18 -15.29
N LYS A 30 2.78 0.33 -15.57
CA LYS A 30 2.02 0.35 -16.83
C LYS A 30 0.79 1.25 -16.77
N LEU A 31 0.43 1.78 -15.60
CA LEU A 31 -0.72 2.66 -15.44
C LEU A 31 -0.35 4.08 -15.87
N ALA A 32 -1.26 4.72 -16.62
CA ALA A 32 -1.03 6.06 -17.17
C ALA A 32 -1.20 7.20 -16.14
N ALA A 33 -1.89 6.92 -15.02
CA ALA A 33 -2.10 7.87 -13.95
C ALA A 33 -0.99 7.77 -12.89
N PRO A 34 -0.76 8.83 -12.09
CA PRO A 34 0.13 8.76 -10.93
C PRO A 34 -0.30 7.64 -9.97
N THR A 35 0.64 6.80 -9.59
CA THR A 35 0.43 5.72 -8.63
C THR A 35 1.41 5.83 -7.48
N GLU A 36 0.94 5.54 -6.28
CA GLU A 36 1.76 5.43 -5.08
C GLU A 36 1.51 4.06 -4.44
N LEU A 37 2.57 3.38 -4.03
CA LEU A 37 2.51 2.10 -3.33
C LEU A 37 3.06 2.27 -1.92
N PHE A 38 2.21 2.08 -0.92
CA PHE A 38 2.55 2.10 0.49
C PHE A 38 2.62 0.67 1.03
N GLU A 39 3.83 0.22 1.33
CA GLU A 39 4.08 -1.16 1.75
C GLU A 39 4.11 -1.30 3.27
N ILE A 40 3.37 -2.28 3.77
CA ILE A 40 3.39 -2.67 5.18
C ILE A 40 4.40 -3.81 5.34
N GLU A 41 5.58 -3.47 5.84
CA GLU A 41 6.64 -4.43 6.11
C GLU A 41 6.16 -5.51 7.11
N GLY A 42 6.36 -6.78 6.77
CA GLY A 42 5.90 -7.92 7.55
C GLY A 42 4.39 -8.20 7.51
N GLY A 43 3.58 -7.29 6.94
CA GLY A 43 2.12 -7.40 6.84
C GLY A 43 1.67 -8.45 5.82
N ASP A 44 0.67 -9.25 6.17
CA ASP A 44 -0.05 -10.12 5.23
C ASP A 44 -1.20 -9.38 4.51
N HIS A 45 -2.09 -10.13 3.86
CA HIS A 45 -3.26 -9.60 3.14
C HIS A 45 -4.18 -8.72 4.00
N SER A 46 -4.28 -9.02 5.29
CA SER A 46 -5.09 -8.25 6.24
C SER A 46 -4.24 -7.26 7.05
N PHE A 47 -3.02 -7.00 6.58
CA PHE A 47 -2.01 -6.18 7.26
C PHE A 47 -1.65 -6.70 8.65
N LYS A 48 -1.82 -8.01 8.89
CA LYS A 48 -1.34 -8.64 10.12
C LYS A 48 0.16 -8.81 10.02
N VAL A 49 0.89 -8.18 10.94
CA VAL A 49 2.35 -8.21 10.98
C VAL A 49 2.85 -9.39 11.82
N THR A 50 4.10 -9.79 11.58
CA THR A 50 4.74 -10.82 12.40
C THR A 50 5.02 -10.31 13.82
N LYS A 51 5.24 -11.23 14.76
CA LYS A 51 5.66 -10.88 16.13
C LYS A 51 7.03 -10.18 16.19
N ALA A 52 7.87 -10.39 15.17
CA ALA A 52 9.19 -9.78 15.06
C ALA A 52 9.16 -8.41 14.36
N SER A 53 7.99 -7.96 13.90
CA SER A 53 7.82 -6.66 13.26
C SER A 53 8.29 -5.54 14.20
N PRO A 54 9.09 -4.58 13.71
CA PRO A 54 9.46 -3.40 14.49
C PRO A 54 8.25 -2.50 14.78
N ILE A 55 7.19 -2.60 13.97
CA ILE A 55 5.93 -1.89 14.14
C ILE A 55 4.94 -2.81 14.86
N PRO A 56 4.41 -2.42 16.03
CA PRO A 56 3.36 -3.17 16.72
C PRO A 56 2.06 -3.21 15.90
N GLN A 57 1.36 -4.36 15.91
CA GLN A 57 0.11 -4.56 15.16
C GLN A 57 -0.92 -3.43 15.33
N GLN A 58 -1.06 -2.91 16.56
CA GLN A 58 -2.02 -1.86 16.88
C GLN A 58 -1.76 -0.52 16.16
N HIS A 59 -0.52 -0.28 15.70
CA HIS A 59 -0.14 0.94 14.99
C HIS A 59 -0.28 0.83 13.48
N VAL A 60 -0.48 -0.38 12.94
CA VAL A 60 -0.54 -0.60 11.48
C VAL A 60 -1.69 0.17 10.85
N PHE A 61 -2.91 0.02 11.36
CA PHE A 61 -4.07 0.75 10.82
C PHE A 61 -3.97 2.27 11.02
N PRO A 62 -3.58 2.79 12.21
CA PRO A 62 -3.28 4.21 12.37
C PRO A 62 -2.29 4.73 11.32
N MET A 63 -1.18 4.03 11.07
CA MET A 63 -0.21 4.42 10.04
C MET A 63 -0.81 4.43 8.62
N ILE A 64 -1.63 3.44 8.28
CA ILE A 64 -2.33 3.39 6.97
C ILE A 64 -3.27 4.59 6.82
N LEU A 65 -4.04 4.90 7.87
CA LEU A 65 -4.97 6.02 7.87
C LEU A 65 -4.25 7.37 7.75
N ASP A 66 -3.17 7.56 8.52
CA ASP A 66 -2.35 8.77 8.47
C ASP A 66 -1.72 8.96 7.09
N HIS A 67 -1.14 7.90 6.52
CA HIS A 67 -0.56 7.95 5.17
C HIS A 67 -1.61 8.25 4.11
N THR A 68 -2.79 7.64 4.22
CA THR A 68 -3.93 7.87 3.30
C THR A 68 -4.42 9.32 3.40
N ALA A 69 -4.56 9.86 4.61
CA ALA A 69 -4.97 11.24 4.84
C ALA A 69 -3.95 12.23 4.26
N GLN A 70 -2.66 12.00 4.51
CA GLN A 70 -1.59 12.81 3.94
C GLN A 70 -1.57 12.73 2.41
N TRP A 71 -1.82 11.55 1.84
CA TRP A 71 -1.93 11.39 0.39
C TRP A 71 -3.08 12.21 -0.19
N LEU A 72 -4.27 12.14 0.42
CA LEU A 72 -5.42 12.95 0.01
C LEU A 72 -5.13 14.45 0.11
N GLN A 73 -4.44 14.90 1.16
CA GLN A 73 -4.04 16.31 1.32
C GLN A 73 -3.08 16.78 0.24
N ARG A 74 -2.21 15.92 -0.30
CA ARG A 74 -1.31 16.26 -1.42
C ARG A 74 -2.03 16.37 -2.76
N LEU A 75 -3.26 15.87 -2.87
CA LEU A 75 -4.08 15.93 -4.08
C LEU A 75 -5.01 17.15 -4.12
N ALA A 76 -5.20 17.82 -2.99
CA ALA A 76 -5.99 19.05 -2.88
C ALA A 76 -5.19 20.26 -3.37
#